data_AF-A0A4P5SPM0-F1
#
_entry.id   AF-A0A4P5SPM0-F1
#
_cell.length_a   1.000
_cell.length_b   1.000
_cell.length_c   1.000
_cell.angle_alpha   90.00
_cell.angle_beta   90.00
_cell.angle_gamma   90.00
#
_symmetry.space_group_name_H-M   'P 1'
#
loop_
_entity.id
_entity.type
_entity.pdbx_description
1 polymer ?
#
loop_
_entity_poly.entity_id
_entity_poly.type
_entity_poly.pdbx_seq_one_letter_code
_entity_poly.pdbx_strand_id
1 'polypeptide(L)'
;MDWFNIKFFDEVTGWLVKEKIYKRYSAQSGPPDMDLVRIARANIRPHMQYIGYLINMRSWLAGDRLTYADFAAAAQLSCADYMGDAPWDENEAAKNWYQRIKSRPAFRSLLADRATGMGPAPIYTEMDF
;
A
#
# COMPACT_ATOMS: atom_id res chain seq x y z
N MET A 1 8.76 -5.53 12.08
CA MET A 1 7.76 -6.40 11.42
C MET A 1 6.36 -5.99 11.84
N ASP A 2 6.13 -5.94 13.14
CA ASP A 2 4.86 -5.58 13.77
C ASP A 2 4.30 -4.24 13.28
N TRP A 3 5.17 -3.25 13.00
CA TRP A 3 4.72 -1.96 12.50
C TRP A 3 3.91 -2.03 11.18
N PHE A 4 4.38 -2.75 10.16
CA PHE A 4 3.65 -2.83 8.89
C PHE A 4 2.55 -3.90 8.91
N ASN A 5 2.81 -5.04 9.56
CA ASN A 5 1.85 -6.14 9.56
C ASN A 5 0.69 -5.94 10.53
N ILE A 6 0.89 -5.16 11.60
CA ILE A 6 -0.12 -4.90 12.62
C ILE A 6 -0.60 -3.46 12.49
N LYS A 7 0.24 -2.48 12.82
CA LYS A 7 -0.20 -1.07 12.89
C LYS A 7 -0.69 -0.53 11.55
N PHE A 8 0.10 -0.66 10.47
CA PHE A 8 -0.34 -0.19 9.15
C PHE A 8 -1.57 -0.95 8.66
N PHE A 9 -1.65 -2.27 8.92
CA PHE A 9 -2.83 -3.04 8.56
C PHE A 9 -4.08 -2.55 9.30
N ASP A 10 -4.01 -2.39 10.62
CA ASP A 10 -5.13 -1.97 11.46
C ASP A 10 -5.57 -0.52 11.20
N GLU A 11 -4.63 0.36 10.87
CA GLU A 11 -4.90 1.79 10.66
C GLU A 11 -5.27 2.12 9.20
N VAL A 12 -4.86 1.27 8.24
CA VAL A 12 -5.01 1.53 6.80
C VAL A 12 -5.59 0.33 6.05
N THR A 13 -4.78 -0.70 5.81
CA THR A 13 -5.07 -1.68 4.75
C THR A 13 -6.31 -2.48 5.08
N GLY A 14 -6.50 -2.85 6.35
CA GLY A 14 -7.65 -3.58 6.84
C GLY A 14 -8.95 -2.82 6.56
N TRP A 15 -8.99 -1.51 6.81
CA TRP A 15 -10.15 -0.67 6.50
C TRP A 15 -10.39 -0.54 5.01
N LEU A 16 -9.36 -0.24 4.22
CA LEU A 16 -9.51 -0.09 2.78
C LEU A 16 -9.98 -1.38 2.11
N VAL A 17 -9.36 -2.51 2.44
CA VAL A 17 -9.72 -3.83 1.89
C VAL A 17 -11.11 -4.25 2.35
N LYS A 18 -11.46 -4.06 3.62
CA LYS A 18 -12.79 -4.41 4.12
C LYS A 18 -13.87 -3.62 3.39
N GLU A 19 -13.73 -2.30 3.35
CA GLU A 19 -14.75 -1.40 2.83
C GLU A 19 -14.86 -1.45 1.29
N LYS A 20 -13.72 -1.53 0.58
CA LYS A 20 -13.71 -1.49 -0.89
C LYS A 20 -13.69 -2.86 -1.56
N ILE A 21 -13.26 -3.92 -0.88
CA ILE A 21 -13.17 -5.27 -1.46
C ILE A 21 -14.19 -6.19 -0.79
N TYR A 22 -14.05 -6.48 0.51
CA TYR A 22 -14.87 -7.52 1.14
C TYR A 22 -16.37 -7.21 1.14
N LYS A 23 -16.77 -5.96 1.40
CA LYS A 23 -18.19 -5.60 1.34
C LYS A 23 -18.82 -5.79 -0.04
N ARG A 24 -18.03 -5.72 -1.13
CA ARG A 24 -18.55 -5.95 -2.50
C ARG A 24 -18.90 -7.41 -2.76
N TYR A 25 -18.23 -8.35 -2.09
CA TYR A 25 -18.49 -9.78 -2.24
C TYR A 25 -19.52 -10.31 -1.23
N SER A 26 -19.87 -9.51 -0.23
CA SER A 26 -20.85 -9.88 0.76
C SER A 26 -22.18 -9.17 0.49
N ALA A 27 -23.16 -9.94 0.03
CA ALA A 27 -24.51 -9.44 -0.27
C ALA A 27 -25.20 -8.76 0.94
N GLN A 28 -24.72 -9.03 2.16
CA GLN A 28 -25.30 -8.54 3.42
C GLN A 28 -24.57 -7.32 3.99
N SER A 29 -23.42 -6.92 3.43
CA SER A 29 -22.52 -5.96 4.07
C SER A 29 -22.83 -4.49 3.77
N GLY A 30 -23.85 -4.21 2.95
CA GLY A 30 -24.24 -2.85 2.59
C GLY A 30 -23.18 -2.10 1.76
N PRO A 31 -23.43 -0.84 1.41
CA PRO A 31 -22.45 -0.02 0.69
C PRO A 31 -21.19 0.26 1.55
N PRO A 32 -20.05 0.60 0.91
CA PRO A 32 -18.84 1.03 1.62
C PRO A 32 -19.11 2.22 2.54
N ASP A 33 -18.55 2.17 3.74
CA ASP A 33 -18.55 3.30 4.66
C ASP A 33 -17.43 4.27 4.26
N MET A 34 -17.83 5.39 3.68
CA MET A 34 -16.89 6.38 3.15
C MET A 34 -16.16 7.16 4.24
N ASP A 35 -16.69 7.22 5.48
CA ASP A 35 -15.99 7.85 6.60
C ASP A 35 -14.81 6.99 7.05
N LEU A 36 -14.98 5.67 7.10
CA LEU A 36 -13.90 4.73 7.39
C LEU A 36 -12.81 4.77 6.30
N VAL A 37 -13.20 4.83 5.02
CA VAL A 37 -12.25 5.00 3.91
C VAL A 37 -11.48 6.32 4.03
N ARG A 38 -12.13 7.41 4.41
CA ARG A 38 -11.50 8.71 4.60
C ARG A 38 -10.51 8.70 5.76
N ILE A 39 -10.85 8.06 6.88
CA ILE A 39 -9.96 7.88 8.04
C ILE A 39 -8.73 7.07 7.62
N ALA A 40 -8.92 5.94 6.93
CA ALA A 40 -7.82 5.10 6.45
C ALA A 40 -6.88 5.88 5.52
N ARG A 41 -7.41 6.65 4.57
CA ARG A 41 -6.62 7.52 3.68
C ARG A 41 -5.82 8.58 4.44
N ALA A 42 -6.40 9.16 5.50
CA ALA A 42 -5.69 10.12 6.35
C ALA A 42 -4.54 9.46 7.11
N ASN A 43 -4.74 8.22 7.59
CA ASN A 43 -3.73 7.46 8.32
C ASN A 43 -2.55 6.99 7.46
N ILE A 44 -2.70 6.83 6.14
CA ILE A 44 -1.58 6.48 5.26
C ILE A 44 -0.48 7.54 5.28
N ARG A 45 -0.86 8.82 5.33
CA ARG A 45 0.04 9.97 5.22
C ARG A 45 1.21 9.92 6.21
N PRO A 46 0.98 9.80 7.53
CA PRO A 46 2.09 9.70 8.49
C PRO A 46 2.95 8.43 8.29
N HIS A 47 2.37 7.32 7.82
CA HIS A 47 3.17 6.13 7.48
C HIS A 47 4.08 6.36 6.27
N MET A 48 3.59 7.04 5.25
CA MET A 48 4.38 7.43 4.06
C MET A 48 5.53 8.37 4.44
N GLN A 49 5.26 9.34 5.30
CA GLN A 49 6.30 10.22 5.85
C GLN A 49 7.36 9.44 6.63
N TYR A 50 6.95 8.46 7.43
CA TYR A 50 7.88 7.62 8.19
C TYR A 50 8.74 6.73 7.29
N ILE A 51 8.16 6.14 6.24
CA ILE A 51 8.91 5.41 5.20
C ILE A 51 9.93 6.33 4.56
N GLY A 52 9.51 7.52 4.10
CA GLY A 52 10.41 8.50 3.50
C GLY A 52 11.54 8.93 4.43
N TYR A 53 11.23 9.15 5.72
CA TYR A 53 12.24 9.43 6.74
C TYR A 53 13.29 8.31 6.84
N LEU A 54 12.86 7.05 6.90
CA LEU A 54 13.79 5.91 6.95
C LEU A 54 14.66 5.81 5.70
N ILE A 55 14.07 5.99 4.52
CA ILE A 55 14.77 5.91 3.22
C ILE A 55 15.73 7.08 2.99
N ASN A 56 15.45 8.26 3.55
CA ASN A 56 16.38 9.39 3.45
C ASN A 56 17.68 9.16 4.23
N MET A 57 17.69 8.28 5.22
CA MET A 57 18.89 7.96 6.02
C MET A 57 19.51 6.60 5.68
N ARG A 58 18.82 5.77 4.88
CA ARG A 58 19.18 4.37 4.66
C ARG A 58 18.83 3.92 3.25
N SER A 59 19.56 2.97 2.70
CA SER A 59 19.29 2.46 1.34
C SER A 59 17.96 1.68 1.22
N TRP A 60 17.52 1.07 2.32
CA TRP A 60 16.31 0.25 2.52
C TRP A 60 15.75 0.45 3.93
N LEU A 61 14.52 0.00 4.20
CA LEU A 61 13.83 0.30 5.47
C LEU A 61 14.61 -0.14 6.72
N ALA A 62 15.25 -1.30 6.65
CA ALA A 62 15.99 -1.88 7.77
C ALA A 62 17.51 -1.56 7.76
N GLY A 63 18.04 -0.85 6.76
CA GLY A 63 19.47 -0.55 6.63
C GLY A 63 19.96 -0.55 5.19
N ASP A 64 21.17 -1.07 4.96
CA ASP A 64 21.82 -0.99 3.64
C ASP A 64 21.44 -2.11 2.66
N ARG A 65 20.72 -3.12 3.15
CA ARG A 65 20.31 -4.28 2.35
C ARG A 65 18.79 -4.41 2.36
N LEU A 66 18.26 -4.92 1.24
CA LEU A 66 16.85 -5.27 1.11
C LEU A 66 16.53 -6.40 2.10
N THR A 67 15.46 -6.23 2.86
CA THR A 67 15.03 -7.21 3.87
C THR A 67 13.55 -7.54 3.74
N TYR A 68 13.08 -8.46 4.58
CA TYR A 68 11.65 -8.75 4.71
C TYR A 68 10.83 -7.50 5.08
N ALA A 69 11.40 -6.53 5.82
CA ALA A 69 10.70 -5.31 6.19
C ALA A 69 10.23 -4.53 4.95
N ASP A 70 11.07 -4.48 3.92
CA ASP A 70 10.76 -3.83 2.66
C ASP A 70 9.61 -4.51 1.92
N PHE A 71 9.63 -5.85 1.86
CA PHE A 71 8.55 -6.63 1.23
C PHE A 71 7.23 -6.52 1.99
N ALA A 72 7.26 -6.54 3.32
CA ALA A 72 6.06 -6.37 4.13
C ALA A 72 5.42 -4.99 3.92
N ALA A 73 6.22 -3.93 3.94
CA ALA A 73 5.75 -2.58 3.66
C ALA A 73 5.21 -2.44 2.24
N ALA A 74 5.93 -2.97 1.25
CA ALA A 74 5.52 -2.92 -0.15
C ALA A 74 4.23 -3.71 -0.40
N ALA A 75 4.04 -4.86 0.25
CA ALA A 75 2.80 -5.63 0.13
C ALA A 75 1.59 -4.82 0.65
N GLN A 76 1.73 -4.20 1.82
CA GLN A 76 0.66 -3.36 2.38
C GLN A 76 0.36 -2.14 1.49
N LEU A 77 1.39 -1.44 1.03
CA LEU A 77 1.24 -0.31 0.11
C LEU A 77 0.65 -0.73 -1.23
N SER A 78 0.96 -1.93 -1.73
CA SER A 78 0.39 -2.42 -2.99
C SER A 78 -1.13 -2.58 -2.91
N CYS A 79 -1.68 -2.93 -1.76
CA CYS A 79 -3.13 -2.98 -1.57
C CYS A 79 -3.73 -1.56 -1.69
N ALA A 80 -3.14 -0.58 -1.02
CA ALA A 80 -3.57 0.82 -1.12
C ALA A 80 -3.41 1.38 -2.55
N ASP A 81 -2.32 1.05 -3.24
CA ASP A 81 -2.03 1.42 -4.62
C ASP A 81 -3.06 0.81 -5.59
N TYR A 82 -3.40 -0.47 -5.41
CA TYR A 82 -4.43 -1.17 -6.20
C TYR A 82 -5.77 -0.43 -6.15
N MET A 83 -6.11 0.12 -4.97
CA MET A 83 -7.36 0.85 -4.74
C MET A 83 -7.28 2.35 -5.08
N GLY A 84 -6.11 2.84 -5.52
CA GLY A 84 -5.87 4.25 -5.86
C GLY A 84 -5.86 5.18 -4.63
N ASP A 85 -5.49 4.64 -3.47
CA ASP A 85 -5.51 5.35 -2.18
C ASP A 85 -4.13 5.71 -1.64
N ALA A 86 -3.06 5.26 -2.31
CA ALA A 86 -1.69 5.57 -1.93
C ALA A 86 -1.34 7.03 -2.32
N PRO A 87 -0.95 7.90 -1.38
CA PRO A 87 -0.63 9.30 -1.65
C PRO A 87 0.84 9.46 -2.07
N TRP A 88 1.19 8.98 -3.26
CA TRP A 88 2.57 8.98 -3.76
C TRP A 88 3.18 10.38 -3.89
N ASP A 89 2.36 11.40 -4.10
CA ASP A 89 2.79 12.80 -4.25
C ASP A 89 3.24 13.45 -2.93
N GLU A 90 2.98 12.82 -1.77
CA GLU A 90 3.36 13.38 -0.47
C GLU A 90 4.82 13.16 -0.10
N ASN A 91 5.45 12.12 -0.66
CA ASN A 91 6.80 11.76 -0.27
C ASN A 91 7.55 11.08 -1.42
N GLU A 92 8.40 11.87 -2.08
CA GLU A 92 9.20 11.42 -3.22
C GLU A 92 10.18 10.29 -2.85
N ALA A 93 10.77 10.32 -1.64
CA ALA A 93 11.68 9.26 -1.20
C ALA A 93 10.96 7.91 -1.04
N ALA A 94 9.76 7.91 -0.47
CA ALA A 94 8.92 6.73 -0.35
C ALA A 94 8.47 6.22 -1.73
N LYS A 95 8.08 7.12 -2.63
CA LYS A 95 7.71 6.82 -4.01
C LYS A 95 8.87 6.12 -4.77
N ASN A 96 10.05 6.72 -4.76
CA ASN A 96 11.24 6.18 -5.41
C ASN A 96 11.65 4.81 -4.84
N TRP A 97 11.57 4.64 -3.52
CA TRP A 97 11.80 3.33 -2.88
C TRP A 97 10.78 2.29 -3.33
N TYR A 98 9.48 2.64 -3.40
CA TYR A 98 8.45 1.71 -3.83
C TYR A 98 8.61 1.32 -5.31
N GLN A 99 8.93 2.27 -6.20
CA GLN A 99 9.28 1.97 -7.60
C GLN A 99 10.46 0.97 -7.72
N ARG A 100 11.49 1.11 -6.87
CA ARG A 100 12.63 0.15 -6.82
C ARG A 100 12.22 -1.25 -6.36
N ILE A 101 11.17 -1.39 -5.53
CA ILE A 101 10.64 -2.71 -5.14
C ILE A 101 9.72 -3.27 -6.22
N LYS A 102 8.82 -2.43 -6.75
CA LYS A 102 7.81 -2.78 -7.76
C LYS A 102 8.44 -3.31 -9.05
N SER A 103 9.62 -2.80 -9.41
CA SER A 103 10.39 -3.25 -10.60
C SER A 103 11.06 -4.62 -10.45
N ARG A 104 11.11 -5.20 -9.24
CA ARG A 104 11.81 -6.48 -8.99
C ARG A 104 10.97 -7.66 -9.49
N PRO A 105 11.59 -8.72 -10.06
CA PRO A 105 10.86 -9.90 -10.55
C PRO A 105 9.96 -10.56 -9.50
N ALA A 106 10.40 -10.59 -8.23
CA ALA A 106 9.63 -11.15 -7.12
C ALA A 106 8.30 -10.44 -6.85
N PHE A 107 8.14 -9.18 -7.28
CA PHE A 107 6.94 -8.39 -7.07
C PHE A 107 5.95 -8.50 -8.25
N ARG A 108 6.38 -9.04 -9.39
CA ARG A 108 5.56 -9.12 -10.61
C ARG A 108 4.31 -9.98 -10.44
N SER A 109 4.38 -11.06 -9.66
CA SER A 109 3.21 -11.89 -9.39
C SER A 109 2.14 -11.10 -8.63
N LEU A 110 2.54 -10.30 -7.65
CA LEU A 110 1.61 -9.45 -6.90
C LEU A 110 0.95 -8.38 -7.80
N LEU A 111 1.71 -7.79 -8.71
CA LEU A 111 1.17 -6.82 -9.69
C LEU A 111 0.29 -7.47 -10.76
N ALA A 112 0.38 -8.79 -10.95
CA ALA A 112 -0.47 -9.54 -11.88
C ALA A 112 -1.81 -9.94 -11.23
N ASP A 113 -1.88 -9.96 -9.90
CA ASP A 113 -3.10 -10.30 -9.18
C ASP A 113 -4.22 -9.28 -9.47
N ARG A 114 -5.43 -9.80 -9.66
CA ARG A 114 -6.63 -9.01 -9.92
C ARG A 114 -7.73 -9.46 -8.99
N ALA A 115 -8.31 -8.50 -8.28
CA ALA A 115 -9.54 -8.72 -7.56
C ALA A 115 -10.69 -8.89 -8.57
N THR A 116 -11.48 -9.96 -8.44
CA THR A 116 -12.62 -10.23 -9.32
C THR A 116 -13.64 -9.08 -9.30
N GLY A 117 -13.97 -8.51 -10.46
CA GLY A 117 -14.93 -7.40 -10.52
C GLY A 117 -14.42 -6.05 -9.99
N MET A 118 -13.13 -5.92 -9.66
CA MET A 118 -12.47 -4.64 -9.38
C MET A 118 -11.14 -4.57 -10.12
N GLY A 119 -11.08 -3.77 -11.19
CA GLY A 119 -9.81 -3.45 -11.83
C GLY A 119 -8.91 -2.61 -10.91
N PRO A 120 -7.57 -2.71 -11.06
CA PRO A 120 -6.64 -1.87 -10.32
C PRO A 120 -6.74 -0.40 -10.77
N ALA A 121 -6.25 0.51 -9.94
CA ALA A 121 -6.06 1.91 -10.32
C ALA A 121 -5.13 2.04 -11.56
N PRO A 122 -5.28 3.08 -12.40
CA PRO A 122 -4.51 3.22 -13.64
C PRO A 122 -2.99 3.14 -13.44
N ILE A 123 -2.48 3.79 -12.40
CA ILE A 123 -1.05 3.86 -12.07
C ILE A 123 -0.51 2.56 -11.45
N TYR A 124 -1.37 1.61 -11.09
CA TYR A 124 -0.97 0.39 -10.37
C TYR A 124 -0.02 -0.49 -11.19
N THR A 125 -0.18 -0.55 -12.51
CA THR A 125 0.73 -1.32 -13.38
C THR A 125 1.85 -0.48 -13.97
N GLU A 126 1.81 0.85 -13.79
CA GLU A 126 2.82 1.75 -14.28
C GLU A 126 4.06 1.66 -13.39
N MET A 127 5.24 1.65 -14.01
CA MET A 127 6.52 1.62 -13.31
C MET A 127 7.08 3.03 -13.05
N ASP A 128 6.59 4.02 -13.80
CA ASP A 128 6.98 5.44 -13.73
C ASP A 128 5.75 6.30 -13.43
N PHE A 129 5.11 6.00 -12.30
CA PHE A 129 4.02 6.78 -11.71
C PHE A 129 4.61 7.75 -10.69
#